data_AF-A0A838NG07-F1
#
_entry.id   AF-A0A838NG07-F1
#
_cell.length_a   1.000
_cell.length_b   1.000
_cell.length_c   1.000
_cell.angle_alpha   90.00
_cell.angle_beta   90.00
_cell.angle_gamma   90.00
#
_symmetry.space_group_name_H-M   'P 1'
#
loop_
_entity.id
_entity.type
_entity.pdbx_description
1 polymer ?
#
loop_
_entity_poly.entity_id
_entity_poly.type
_entity_poly.pdbx_seq_one_letter_code
_entity_poly.pdbx_strand_id
1 'polypeptide(L)'
;MSLLSRWSLAVSVAAGLGALAPADLAAQFFSFGQNKIQYRKLEWRILRGTHVDLHYYPAEAELAPAALAYAEASYDTLAVQFGHDVAERVPLVVYASHTDFEQTNILPFT
;
A
#
# COMPACT_ATOMS: atom_id res chain seq x y z
N MET A 1 61.63 29.55 23.53
CA MET A 1 61.34 28.41 22.63
C MET A 1 59.85 28.06 22.73
N SER A 2 59.10 28.30 21.65
CA SER A 2 57.80 27.72 21.27
C SER A 2 56.59 27.71 22.24
N LEU A 3 56.11 28.88 22.70
CA LEU A 3 54.78 28.97 23.35
C LEU A 3 53.71 29.70 22.51
N LEU A 4 54.07 30.36 21.40
CA LEU A 4 53.14 31.14 20.59
C LEU A 4 52.56 30.40 19.37
N SER A 5 53.07 29.21 19.01
CA SER A 5 52.61 28.48 17.81
C SER A 5 51.47 27.49 18.07
N ARG A 6 51.08 27.25 19.33
CA ARG A 6 50.04 26.27 19.67
C ARG A 6 48.61 26.83 19.56
N TRP A 7 48.46 28.15 19.57
CA TRP A 7 47.16 28.80 19.49
C TRP A 7 46.68 28.97 18.05
N SER A 8 47.60 29.12 17.09
CA SER A 8 47.26 29.28 15.66
C SER A 8 46.72 28.00 15.02
N LEU A 9 47.11 26.83 15.53
CA LEU A 9 46.58 25.53 15.06
C LEU A 9 45.19 25.22 15.65
N ALA A 10 44.92 25.65 16.88
CA ALA A 10 43.61 25.44 17.52
C ALA A 10 42.50 26.24 16.84
N VAL A 11 42.81 27.46 16.40
CA VAL A 11 41.84 28.33 15.71
C VAL A 11 41.47 27.80 14.33
N SER A 12 42.42 27.22 13.60
CA SER A 12 42.16 26.63 12.27
C SER A 12 41.33 25.35 12.33
N VAL A 13 41.50 24.53 13.38
CA VAL A 13 40.67 23.32 13.59
C VAL A 13 39.25 23.69 14.03
N ALA A 14 39.09 24.72 14.86
CA ALA A 14 37.76 25.20 15.25
C ALA A 14 36.99 25.83 14.06
N ALA A 15 37.68 26.50 13.15
CA ALA A 15 37.07 27.06 11.94
C ALA A 15 36.64 25.99 10.91
N GLY A 16 37.36 24.87 10.81
CA GLY A 16 36.99 23.76 9.94
C GLY A 16 35.79 22.94 10.43
N LEU A 17 35.58 22.87 11.75
CA LEU A 17 34.46 22.16 12.37
C LEU A 17 33.12 22.93 12.30
N GLY A 18 33.15 24.25 12.11
CA GLY A 18 31.95 25.09 11.98
C GLY A 18 31.30 25.08 10.58
N ALA A 19 31.99 24.54 9.57
CA ALA A 19 31.52 24.57 8.18
C ALA A 19 30.61 23.39 7.79
N LEU A 20 30.37 22.45 8.70
CA LEU A 20 29.37 21.39 8.54
C LEU A 20 28.06 21.82 9.20
N ALA A 21 27.51 22.95 8.78
CA ALA A 21 26.12 23.24 9.07
C ALA A 21 25.28 22.22 8.29
N PRO A 22 24.40 21.43 8.94
CA PRO A 22 23.50 20.55 8.21
C PRO A 22 22.61 21.44 7.33
N ALA A 23 22.73 21.29 6.00
CA ALA A 23 21.78 21.91 5.09
C ALA A 23 20.40 21.35 5.43
N ASP A 24 19.41 22.22 5.61
CA ASP A 24 18.03 21.83 5.88
C ASP A 24 17.59 20.80 4.83
N LEU A 25 17.47 19.54 5.26
CA LEU A 25 16.93 18.42 4.49
C LEU A 25 15.41 18.61 4.32
N ALA A 26 15.00 19.70 3.68
CA ALA A 26 13.60 20.04 3.44
C ALA A 26 12.89 19.07 2.47
N ALA A 27 13.62 18.09 1.92
CA ALA A 27 13.07 17.05 1.04
C ALA A 27 12.50 15.83 1.79
N GLN A 28 12.70 15.71 3.11
CA GLN A 28 12.15 14.60 3.89
C GLN A 28 10.72 14.86 4.41
N PHE A 29 10.18 16.07 4.22
CA PHE A 29 8.81 16.41 4.57
C PHE A 29 7.84 16.15 3.41
N PHE A 30 7.86 14.93 2.88
CA PHE A 30 6.71 14.46 2.11
C PHE A 30 5.59 14.17 3.13
N SER A 31 4.63 15.09 3.28
CA SER A 31 3.36 14.79 3.94
C SER A 31 2.56 13.82 3.07
N PHE A 32 2.97 12.56 3.04
CA PHE A 32 2.11 11.48 2.61
C PHE A 32 1.25 11.02 3.80
N GLY A 33 -0.03 10.78 3.52
CA GLY A 33 -0.94 10.14 4.47
C GLY A 33 -1.85 11.12 5.20
N GLN A 34 -2.76 11.78 4.47
CA GLN A 34 -4.09 11.94 5.04
C GLN A 34 -4.62 10.51 5.26
N ASN A 35 -4.84 10.13 6.52
CA ASN A 35 -5.47 8.85 6.83
C ASN A 35 -6.80 8.81 6.09
N LYS A 36 -6.96 7.84 5.18
CA LYS A 36 -8.21 7.63 4.46
C LYS A 36 -9.30 7.40 5.51
N ILE A 37 -10.15 8.42 5.74
CA ILE A 37 -11.14 8.38 6.81
C ILE A 37 -12.14 7.27 6.42
N GLN A 38 -12.04 6.13 7.09
CA GLN A 38 -13.01 5.05 6.93
C GLN A 38 -14.27 5.46 7.69
N TYR A 39 -15.31 5.85 6.98
CA TYR A 39 -16.57 6.30 7.59
C TYR A 39 -17.37 5.11 8.15
N ARG A 40 -17.10 3.88 7.66
CA ARG A 40 -17.81 2.66 8.04
C ARG A 40 -16.82 1.49 8.17
N LYS A 41 -17.04 0.65 9.18
CA LYS A 41 -16.35 -0.64 9.29
C LYS A 41 -17.04 -1.66 8.38
N LEU A 42 -16.32 -2.17 7.40
CA LEU A 42 -16.80 -3.25 6.53
C LEU A 42 -16.45 -4.59 7.17
N GLU A 43 -17.46 -5.37 7.52
CA GLU A 43 -17.30 -6.72 8.07
C GLU A 43 -17.03 -7.70 6.93
N TRP A 44 -15.77 -7.77 6.50
CA TRP A 44 -15.34 -8.60 5.39
C TRP A 44 -15.58 -10.09 5.65
N ARG A 45 -16.13 -10.75 4.63
CA ARG A 45 -16.34 -12.20 4.56
C ARG A 45 -15.79 -12.69 3.23
N ILE A 46 -15.40 -13.96 3.21
CA ILE A 46 -14.84 -14.61 2.03
C ILE A 46 -15.75 -15.77 1.65
N LEU A 47 -16.25 -15.74 0.42
CA LEU A 47 -16.89 -16.87 -0.24
C LEU A 47 -15.86 -17.51 -1.18
N ARG A 48 -15.44 -18.74 -0.85
CA ARG A 48 -14.39 -19.45 -1.59
C ARG A 48 -14.98 -20.26 -2.74
N GLY A 49 -14.48 -20.03 -3.94
CA GLY A 49 -14.72 -20.85 -5.11
C GLY A 49 -13.58 -21.84 -5.37
N THR A 50 -13.55 -22.39 -6.58
CA THR A 50 -12.49 -23.30 -7.02
C THR A 50 -11.24 -22.50 -7.36
N HIS A 51 -11.39 -21.44 -8.15
CA HIS A 51 -10.30 -20.60 -8.65
C HIS A 51 -10.38 -19.16 -8.14
N VAL A 52 -11.54 -18.72 -7.64
CA VAL A 52 -11.78 -17.34 -7.22
C VAL A 52 -12.18 -17.28 -5.74
N ASP A 53 -11.54 -16.39 -4.98
CA ASP A 53 -11.95 -16.07 -3.60
C ASP A 53 -12.67 -14.71 -3.58
N LEU A 54 -13.99 -14.73 -3.38
CA LEU A 54 -14.83 -13.54 -3.39
C LEU A 54 -14.93 -12.90 -2.00
N HIS A 55 -14.48 -11.66 -1.88
CA HIS A 55 -14.55 -10.82 -0.70
C HIS A 55 -15.79 -9.94 -0.78
N TYR A 56 -16.65 -10.04 0.22
CA TYR A 56 -17.91 -9.30 0.32
C TYR A 56 -18.20 -8.94 1.78
N TYR A 57 -19.21 -8.12 2.02
CA TYR A 57 -19.72 -7.81 3.37
C TYR A 57 -21.23 -8.06 3.41
N PRO A 58 -21.86 -8.17 4.60
CA PRO A 58 -23.26 -8.60 4.72
C PRO A 58 -24.27 -7.83 3.85
N ALA A 59 -24.01 -6.57 3.51
CA ALA A 59 -24.87 -5.80 2.60
C ALA A 59 -24.95 -6.40 1.19
N GLU A 60 -23.91 -7.12 0.76
CA GLU A 60 -23.78 -7.75 -0.57
C GLU A 60 -23.98 -9.27 -0.53
N ALA A 61 -24.51 -9.80 0.58
CA ALA A 61 -24.63 -11.25 0.76
C ALA A 61 -25.55 -11.92 -0.26
N GLU A 62 -26.57 -11.23 -0.76
CA GLU A 62 -27.48 -11.77 -1.78
C GLU A 62 -26.84 -11.83 -3.18
N LEU A 63 -25.95 -10.89 -3.49
CA LEU A 63 -25.27 -10.84 -4.79
C LEU A 63 -24.02 -11.71 -4.84
N ALA A 64 -23.39 -11.97 -3.68
CA ALA A 64 -22.13 -12.70 -3.60
C ALA A 64 -22.14 -14.08 -4.29
N PRO A 65 -23.16 -14.96 -4.13
CA PRO A 65 -23.18 -16.26 -4.79
C PRO A 65 -23.22 -16.16 -6.32
N ALA A 66 -24.03 -15.22 -6.85
CA ALA A 66 -24.14 -14.99 -8.28
C ALA A 66 -22.83 -14.42 -8.84
N ALA A 67 -22.24 -13.44 -8.16
CA ALA A 67 -20.96 -12.85 -8.55
C ALA A 67 -19.84 -13.91 -8.61
N LEU A 68 -19.76 -14.80 -7.62
CA LEU A 68 -18.79 -15.88 -7.62
C LEU A 68 -19.02 -16.85 -8.78
N ALA A 69 -20.26 -17.24 -9.05
CA ALA A 69 -20.58 -18.14 -10.16
C ALA A 69 -20.17 -17.56 -11.52
N TYR A 70 -20.45 -16.26 -11.75
CA TYR A 70 -20.00 -15.58 -12.97
C TYR A 70 -18.49 -15.45 -13.06
N ALA A 71 -17.81 -15.23 -11.93
CA ALA A 71 -16.36 -15.14 -11.88
C ALA A 71 -15.69 -16.48 -12.25
N GLU A 72 -16.18 -17.60 -11.69
CA GLU A 72 -15.68 -18.95 -12.01
C GLU A 72 -15.92 -19.30 -13.49
N ALA A 73 -17.13 -19.04 -14.02
CA ALA A 73 -17.41 -19.29 -15.44
C ALA A 73 -16.53 -18.44 -16.37
N SER A 74 -16.23 -17.21 -15.97
CA SER A 74 -15.30 -16.33 -16.69
C SER A 74 -13.87 -16.85 -16.62
N TYR A 75 -13.45 -17.35 -15.46
CA TYR A 75 -12.15 -18.00 -15.29
C TYR A 75 -12.00 -19.18 -16.24
N ASP A 76 -12.96 -20.11 -16.27
CA ASP A 76 -12.92 -21.29 -17.15
C ASP A 76 -12.79 -20.89 -18.62
N THR A 77 -13.52 -19.84 -19.03
CA THR A 77 -13.46 -19.32 -20.39
C THR A 77 -12.08 -18.74 -20.72
N LEU A 78 -11.52 -17.93 -19.82
CA LEU A 78 -10.24 -17.27 -20.01
C LEU A 78 -9.05 -18.25 -19.94
N ALA A 79 -9.11 -19.24 -19.06
CA ALA A 79 -8.10 -20.28 -18.94
C ALA A 79 -7.91 -21.04 -20.27
N VAL A 80 -9.02 -21.38 -20.93
CA VAL A 80 -8.99 -22.00 -22.27
C VAL A 80 -8.45 -21.05 -23.34
N GLN A 81 -8.90 -19.79 -23.35
CA GLN A 81 -8.48 -18.82 -24.36
C GLN A 81 -6.99 -18.48 -24.27
N PHE A 82 -6.45 -18.40 -23.06
CA PHE A 82 -5.04 -18.13 -22.83
C PHE A 82 -4.17 -19.39 -22.79
N GLY A 83 -4.77 -20.58 -22.68
CA GLY A 83 -4.06 -21.85 -22.51
C GLY A 83 -3.23 -21.88 -21.22
N HIS A 84 -3.70 -21.21 -20.17
CA HIS A 84 -2.96 -21.01 -18.92
C HIS A 84 -3.89 -21.02 -17.71
N ASP A 85 -3.54 -21.85 -16.73
CA ASP A 85 -4.17 -21.89 -15.41
C ASP A 85 -3.38 -21.04 -14.40
N VAL A 86 -4.09 -20.23 -13.63
CA VAL A 86 -3.52 -19.45 -12.54
C VAL A 86 -3.30 -20.38 -11.34
N ALA A 87 -2.07 -20.44 -10.84
CA ALA A 87 -1.72 -21.34 -9.73
C ALA A 87 -2.36 -20.93 -8.40
N GLU A 88 -2.59 -19.63 -8.19
CA GLU A 88 -3.18 -19.07 -6.98
C GLU A 88 -4.64 -18.71 -7.21
N ARG A 89 -5.46 -18.77 -6.13
CA ARG A 89 -6.85 -18.31 -6.21
C ARG A 89 -6.89 -16.79 -6.40
N VAL A 90 -7.64 -16.35 -7.40
CA VAL A 90 -7.78 -14.94 -7.75
C VAL A 90 -8.69 -14.25 -6.72
N PRO A 91 -8.21 -13.21 -6.00
CA PRO A 91 -9.06 -12.45 -5.11
C PRO A 91 -9.98 -11.54 -5.93
N LEU A 92 -11.28 -11.68 -5.74
CA LEU A 92 -12.29 -10.78 -6.27
C LEU A 92 -12.94 -10.02 -5.12
N VAL A 93 -13.14 -8.71 -5.25
CA VAL A 93 -13.79 -7.89 -4.21
C VAL A 93 -15.04 -7.22 -4.78
N VAL A 94 -16.16 -7.33 -4.08
CA VAL A 94 -17.42 -6.66 -4.43
C VAL A 94 -17.77 -5.60 -3.39
N TYR A 95 -18.11 -4.41 -3.89
CA TYR A 95 -18.53 -3.27 -3.09
C TYR A 95 -19.96 -2.86 -3.46
N ALA A 96 -20.77 -2.57 -2.45
CA ALA A 96 -22.13 -2.05 -2.58
C ALA A 96 -22.17 -0.64 -3.18
N SER A 97 -21.09 0.13 -3.03
CA SER A 97 -21.06 1.51 -3.49
C SER A 97 -19.67 1.96 -3.91
N HIS A 98 -19.65 2.95 -4.81
CA HIS A 98 -18.41 3.61 -5.22
C HIS A 98 -17.69 4.25 -4.02
N THR A 99 -18.43 4.80 -3.07
CA THR A 99 -17.87 5.37 -1.85
C THR A 99 -17.15 4.32 -0.99
N ASP A 100 -17.67 3.09 -0.90
CA ASP A 100 -17.00 2.01 -0.16
C ASP A 100 -15.68 1.59 -0.85
N PHE A 101 -15.67 1.54 -2.18
CA PHE A 101 -14.44 1.34 -2.97
C PHE A 101 -13.43 2.46 -2.72
N GLU A 102 -13.88 3.71 -2.78
CA GLU A 102 -13.09 4.90 -2.53
C GLU A 102 -12.60 5.03 -1.10
N GLN A 103 -13.11 4.26 -0.12
CA GLN A 103 -12.69 4.31 1.28
C GLN A 103 -11.73 3.18 1.66
N THR A 104 -11.76 2.06 0.95
CA THR A 104 -11.00 0.89 1.37
C THR A 104 -9.58 0.89 0.78
N ASN A 105 -8.61 0.38 1.53
CA ASN A 105 -7.20 0.30 1.14
C ASN A 105 -6.80 -1.18 1.08
N ILE A 106 -7.42 -1.96 0.18
CA ILE A 106 -7.41 -3.43 0.27
C ILE A 106 -6.23 -4.09 -0.43
N LEU A 107 -5.37 -3.32 -1.11
CA LEU A 107 -4.19 -3.87 -1.76
C LEU A 107 -2.96 -3.03 -1.40
N PRO A 108 -2.06 -3.54 -0.55
CA PRO A 108 -0.68 -3.08 -0.59
C PRO A 108 -0.10 -3.55 -1.92
N PHE A 109 0.00 -2.66 -2.90
CA PHE A 109 0.88 -2.89 -4.05
C PHE A 109 2.31 -2.79 -3.50
N THR A 110 2.87 -3.93 -3.08
CA THR A 110 4.31 -4.10 -2.81
C THR A 110 5.09 -4.25 -4.09
#